data_AF-A0A133V9W4-F1
#
_entry.id   AF-A0A133V9W4-F1
#
_cell.length_a   1.000
_cell.length_b   1.000
_cell.length_c   1.000
_cell.angle_alpha   90.00
_cell.angle_beta   90.00
_cell.angle_gamma   90.00
#
_symmetry.space_group_name_H-M   'P 1'
#
loop_
_entity.id
_entity.type
_entity.pdbx_description
1 polymer ?
#
loop_
_entity_poly.entity_id
_entity_poly.type
_entity_poly.pdbx_seq_one_letter_code
_entity_poly.pdbx_strand_id
1 'polypeptide(L)' 'MINEELLEILRYVYHANQGGMKPNYNKIRREFSIAPGTVRNRIRELEEKELVDIEKIGRSKVLEVTDKGRSLLLRKV' A
#
# COMPACT_ATOMS: atom_id res chain seq x y z
N MET A 1 -16.04 3.52 -2.18
CA MET A 1 -15.89 2.30 -1.37
C MET A 1 -14.56 1.65 -1.75
N ILE A 2 -13.78 1.16 -0.78
CA ILE A 2 -12.55 0.39 -1.04
C ILE A 2 -12.90 -1.10 -0.95
N ASN A 3 -12.42 -1.92 -1.88
CA ASN A 3 -12.65 -3.36 -1.82
C ASN A 3 -11.74 -4.02 -0.76
N GLU A 4 -12.04 -5.27 -0.39
CA GLU A 4 -11.30 -5.95 0.68
C GLU A 4 -9.82 -6.16 0.32
N GLU A 5 -9.52 -6.51 -0.93
CA GLU A 5 -8.14 -6.76 -1.37
C GLU A 5 -7.24 -5.51 -1.26
N LEU A 6 -7.77 -4.33 -1.59
CA LEU A 6 -7.07 -3.06 -1.43
C LEU A 6 -6.91 -2.69 0.04
N LEU A 7 -7.91 -3.02 0.86
CA LEU A 7 -7.85 -2.81 2.30
C LEU A 7 -6.77 -3.67 2.95
N GLU A 8 -6.63 -4.94 2.53
CA GLU A 8 -5.55 -5.82 2.98
C GLU A 8 -4.17 -5.30 2.56
N ILE A 9 -4.00 -4.85 1.31
CA ILE A 9 -2.75 -4.23 0.86
C ILE A 9 -2.44 -2.97 1.68
N LEU A 10 -3.43 -2.12 1.93
CA LEU A 10 -3.25 -0.92 2.75
C LEU A 10 -2.84 -1.27 4.19
N ARG A 11 -3.47 -2.28 4.81
CA ARG A 11 -3.08 -2.79 6.14
C ARG A 11 -1.65 -3.31 6.14
N TYR A 12 -1.27 -4.08 5.13
CA TYR A 12 0.10 -4.59 5.00
C TYR A 12 1.12 -3.45 4.93
N VAL A 13 0.89 -2.45 4.08
CA VAL A 13 1.78 -1.29 3.94
C VAL A 13 1.85 -0.53 5.26
N TYR A 14 0.71 -0.34 5.94
CA TYR A 14 0.66 0.33 7.26
C TYR A 14 1.54 -0.39 8.30
N HIS A 15 1.35 -1.69 8.49
CA HIS A 15 2.12 -2.47 9.46
C HIS A 15 3.62 -2.52 9.10
N ALA A 16 3.94 -2.65 7.81
CA ALA A 16 5.31 -2.58 7.33
C ALA A 16 5.96 -1.22 7.65
N ASN A 17 5.26 -0.11 7.38
CA ASN A 17 5.76 1.23 7.69
C ASN A 17 5.93 1.46 9.20
N GLN A 18 4.99 0.98 10.04
CA GLN A 18 5.13 1.04 11.51
C GLN A 18 6.35 0.26 12.01
N GLY A 19 6.69 -0.85 11.35
CA GLY A 19 7.92 -1.62 11.62
C GLY A 19 9.18 -1.03 10.99
N GLY A 20 9.15 0.18 10.42
CA GLY A 20 10.28 0.82 9.76
C GLY A 20 10.63 0.25 8.37
N MET A 21 9.80 -0.66 7.84
CA MET A 21 10.00 -1.21 6.50
C MET A 21 9.40 -0.28 5.44
N LYS A 22 10.05 -0.24 4.28
CA LYS A 22 9.60 0.51 3.10
C LYS A 22 9.21 -0.45 1.97
N PRO A 23 7.98 -1.00 1.98
CA PRO A 23 7.56 -2.00 1.01
C PRO A 23 7.52 -1.37 -0.39
N ASN A 24 7.99 -2.13 -1.38
CA ASN A 24 7.90 -1.77 -2.78
C ASN A 24 6.90 -2.68 -3.52
N TYR A 25 6.62 -2.35 -4.78
CA TYR A 25 5.75 -3.15 -5.64
C TYR A 25 6.10 -4.65 -5.64
N ASN A 26 7.39 -5.00 -5.69
CA ASN A 26 7.83 -6.40 -5.73
C ASN A 26 7.58 -7.13 -4.40
N LYS A 27 7.73 -6.43 -3.28
CA LYS A 27 7.46 -6.97 -1.94
C LYS A 27 5.97 -7.28 -1.79
N ILE A 28 5.10 -6.31 -2.13
CA ILE A 28 3.64 -6.47 -2.09
C ILE A 28 3.20 -7.58 -3.04
N ARG A 29 3.75 -7.62 -4.27
CA ARG A 29 3.45 -8.68 -5.24
C ARG A 29 3.70 -10.08 -4.69
N ARG A 30 4.85 -10.27 -4.03
CA ARG A 30 5.25 -11.55 -3.44
C ARG A 30 4.39 -11.91 -2.23
N GLU A 31 4.10 -10.93 -1.38
CA GLU A 31 3.24 -11.11 -0.20
C GLU A 31 1.86 -11.63 -0.60
N PHE A 32 1.22 -10.98 -1.57
CA PHE A 32 -0.16 -11.29 -1.97
C PHE A 32 -0.24 -12.33 -3.10
N SER A 33 0.89 -12.86 -3.58
CA SER A 33 0.96 -13.81 -4.70
C SER A 33 0.15 -13.37 -5.95
N ILE A 34 0.17 -12.08 -6.26
CA ILE A 34 -0.60 -11.49 -7.37
C ILE A 34 0.26 -11.16 -8.60
N ALA A 35 -0.35 -11.05 -9.77
CA ALA A 35 0.34 -10.72 -11.01
C ALA A 35 0.92 -9.28 -11.00
N PRO A 36 2.01 -9.01 -11.76
CA PRO A 36 2.63 -7.68 -11.84
C PRO A 36 1.68 -6.55 -12.29
N GLY A 37 0.75 -6.85 -13.21
CA GLY A 37 -0.27 -5.89 -13.65
C GLY A 37 -1.27 -5.59 -12.54
N THR A 38 -1.72 -6.62 -11.83
CA THR A 38 -2.68 -6.50 -10.72
C THR A 38 -2.12 -5.66 -9.58
N VAL A 39 -0.89 -5.94 -9.12
CA VAL A 39 -0.27 -5.14 -8.05
C VAL A 39 -0.09 -3.68 -8.47
N ARG A 40 0.25 -3.43 -9.74
CA ARG A 40 0.38 -2.06 -10.27
C ARG A 40 -0.95 -1.32 -10.24
N ASN A 41 -2.02 -1.95 -10.71
CA ASN A 41 -3.35 -1.34 -10.74
C ASN A 41 -3.88 -1.11 -9.33
N ARG A 42 -3.71 -2.06 -8.42
CA ARG A 42 -4.13 -1.93 -7.01
C ARG A 42 -3.40 -0.82 -6.27
N ILE A 43 -2.08 -0.71 -6.46
CA ILE A 43 -1.30 0.37 -5.83
C ILE A 43 -1.69 1.73 -6.42
N ARG A 44 -1.89 1.83 -7.74
CA ARG A 44 -2.40 3.06 -8.35
C ARG A 44 -3.77 3.45 -7.80
N GLU A 45 -4.66 2.49 -7.61
CA GLU A 45 -5.98 2.79 -7.03
C GLU A 45 -5.88 3.29 -5.58
N LEU A 46 -4.93 2.78 -4.78
CA LEU A 46 -4.65 3.31 -3.44
C LEU A 46 -4.07 4.74 -3.49
N GLU A 47 -3.17 5.00 -4.43
CA GLU A 47 -2.54 6.32 -4.66
C GLU A 47 -3.59 7.35 -5.12
N GLU A 48 -4.43 7.01 -6.10
CA GLU A 48 -5.52 7.87 -6.59
C GLU A 48 -6.56 8.20 -5.52
N LYS A 49 -6.74 7.31 -4.53
CA LYS A 49 -7.59 7.55 -3.36
C LYS A 49 -6.89 8.31 -2.24
N GLU A 50 -5.63 8.68 -2.43
CA GLU A 50 -4.75 9.35 -1.46
C GLU A 50 -4.58 8.54 -0.16
N LEU A 51 -4.58 7.20 -0.27
CA LEU A 51 -4.42 6.30 0.89
C LEU A 51 -2.97 5.88 1.10
N VAL A 52 -2.17 5.93 0.02
CA VAL A 52 -0.72 5.72 0.04
C VAL A 52 -0.04 6.75 -0.86
N ASP A 53 1.19 7.11 -0.51
CA ASP A 53 2.10 7.87 -1.36
C ASP A 53 3.20 6.97 -1.89
N ILE A 54 3.72 7.32 -3.07
CA ILE A 54 4.83 6.62 -3.70
C ILE A 54 6.08 7.47 -3.65
N GLU A 55 7.01 7.10 -2.79
CA GLU A 55 8.30 7.75 -2.69
C GLU A 55 9.37 7.04 -3.53
N LYS A 56 10.29 7.81 -4.09
CA LYS A 56 11.46 7.28 -4.77
C LYS A 56 12.66 7.29 -3.83
N ILE A 57 13.15 6.11 -3.47
CA ILE A 57 14.36 5.92 -2.69
C ILE A 57 15.42 5.27 -3.57
N GLY A 58 16.38 6.07 -4.02
CA GLY A 58 17.38 5.67 -5.00
C GLY A 58 16.72 5.24 -6.32
N ARG A 59 16.82 3.95 -6.64
CA ARG A 59 16.21 3.34 -7.84
C ARG A 59 14.85 2.67 -7.57
N SER A 60 14.41 2.62 -6.33
CA SER A 60 13.20 1.91 -5.92
C SER A 60 12.04 2.87 -5.66
N LYS A 61 10.83 2.44 -6.02
CA LYS A 61 9.58 3.06 -5.57
C LYS A 61 9.06 2.32 -4.36
N VAL A 62 8.89 3.02 -3.25
CA VAL A 62 8.36 2.48 -1.99
C VAL A 62 7.03 3.12 -1.68
N LEU A 63 6.21 2.42 -0.90
CA LEU A 63 4.89 2.88 -0.50
C LEU A 63 4.92 3.34 0.96
N GLU A 64 4.31 4.49 1.20
CA GLU A 64 4.06 5.01 2.55
C GLU A 64 2.57 5.27 2.72
N VAL A 65 1.98 4.86 3.84
CA VAL A 65 0.57 5.14 4.14
C VAL A 65 0.40 6.61 4.52
N THR A 66 -0.56 7.29 3.89
CA THR A 66 -0.91 8.69 4.19
C THR A 66 -1.70 8.78 5.50
N ASP A 67 -1.85 9.97 6.06
CA ASP A 67 -2.68 10.16 7.26
C ASP A 67 -4.16 9.83 7.01
N LYS A 68 -4.64 10.03 5.78
CA LYS A 68 -5.96 9.59 5.33
C LYS A 68 -6.07 8.06 5.34
N GLY A 69 -5.05 7.37 4.83
CA GLY A 69 -4.94 5.91 4.89
C GLY A 69 -4.94 5.38 6.32
N ARG A 70 -4.15 5.98 7.21
CA ARG A 70 -4.13 5.63 8.64
C ARG A 70 -5.50 5.83 9.28
N SER A 71 -6.12 6.98 9.05
CA SER A 71 -7.45 7.30 9.59
C SER A 71 -8.50 6.30 9.12
N LEU A 72 -8.45 5.86 7.86
CA LEU A 72 -9.36 4.85 7.32
C LEU A 72 -9.20 3.50 8.04
N LEU A 73 -7.96 3.09 8.35
CA LEU A 73 -7.69 1.86 9.07
C LEU A 73 -8.15 1.91 10.53
N LEU A 74 -7.97 3.05 11.20
CA LEU A 74 -8.32 3.23 12.62
C LEU A 74 -9.82 3.46 12.86
N ARG A 75 -10.56 3.98 11.87
CA ARG A 75 -12.03 4.21 11.96
C ARG A 75 -12.87 2.94 11.78
N LYS A 76 -12.27 1.82 11.36
CA LYS A 76 -12.95 0.54 11.11
C LYS A 76 -12.78 -0.46 12.26
N VAL A 77 -12.50 0.01 13.47
CA VAL A 77 -12.55 -0.78 14.70
C VAL A 77 -13.84 -0.44 15.44
#